data_AF-A0A0G1CQW3-F1
#
_entry.id   AF-A0A0G1CQW3-F1
#
_cell.length_a   1.000
_cell.length_b   1.000
_cell.length_c   1.000
_cell.angle_alpha   90.00
_cell.angle_beta   90.00
_cell.angle_gamma   90.00
#
_symmetry.space_group_name_H-M   'P 1'
#
loop_
_entity.id
_entity.type
_entity.pdbx_description
1 polymer ?
#
loop_
_entity_poly.entity_id
_entity_poly.type
_entity_poly.pdbx_seq_one_letter_code
_entity_poly.pdbx_strand_id
1 'polypeptide(L)'
;MNKEDIPIFNLSKTELIPEDKEVVRAEANRAIENETEEMKRVLREISIPMNERVSMVADELHAFQTERCKSYGRNPPDKPEVFGVPIEYRARLSKSDSIGGFTNSIDNTVVVFTYPNELDMWIAKKIAHELEHAYAYHQNRADVNFEASEDDPQVIVGCYRRGGVTLSPKGEYGYFLEEGAAELGAIEYFTEHISKLFPDDYESYLKERSKFMEEQGLREATKDYLGPSYNRETQTVQMGATIYAYPVGVVKSLIDELPEGRELINQAHIRGNYVPLAREFEKLLGKGTFRVFMSLPIKEESIRGLGELFSAMNERERKTIMEKLLHSRPYDKETLRRRGVL
;
A
#
# COMPACT_ATOMS: atom_id res chain seq x y z
N MET A 1 -13.89 -18.05 11.54
CA MET A 1 -14.03 -17.37 10.23
C MET A 1 -15.21 -17.95 9.48
N ASN A 2 -16.18 -17.14 9.06
CA ASN A 2 -16.98 -17.51 7.90
C ASN A 2 -15.98 -17.62 6.75
N LYS A 3 -15.80 -18.81 6.17
CA LYS A 3 -14.97 -18.98 4.97
C LYS A 3 -15.65 -18.19 3.86
N GLU A 4 -15.23 -16.95 3.66
CA GLU A 4 -15.59 -16.21 2.45
C GLU A 4 -15.24 -17.11 1.26
N ASP A 5 -16.20 -17.29 0.36
CA ASP A 5 -16.06 -18.15 -0.80
C ASP A 5 -14.84 -17.67 -1.61
N ILE A 6 -13.77 -18.46 -1.68
CA ILE A 6 -12.59 -18.12 -2.49
C ILE A 6 -13.03 -18.17 -3.95
N PRO A 7 -13.04 -17.04 -4.69
CA PRO A 7 -13.34 -17.05 -6.10
C PRO A 7 -12.29 -17.87 -6.85
N ILE A 8 -12.77 -18.82 -7.66
CA ILE A 8 -11.93 -19.65 -8.53
C ILE A 8 -11.87 -19.00 -9.90
N PHE A 9 -10.67 -18.78 -10.41
CA PHE A 9 -10.47 -18.29 -11.76
C PHE A 9 -9.74 -19.33 -12.60
N ASN A 10 -10.46 -19.91 -13.55
CA ASN A 10 -9.88 -20.91 -14.43
C ASN A 10 -9.10 -20.25 -15.57
N LEU A 11 -7.77 -20.33 -15.50
CA LEU A 11 -6.87 -19.80 -16.53
C LEU A 11 -6.79 -20.72 -17.77
N SER A 12 -7.06 -22.03 -17.63
CA SER A 12 -7.05 -22.99 -18.74
C SER A 12 -8.30 -22.95 -19.60
N LYS A 13 -9.34 -22.21 -19.19
CA LYS A 13 -10.67 -22.15 -19.81
C LYS A 13 -11.40 -23.50 -19.88
N THR A 14 -10.93 -24.51 -19.17
CA THR A 14 -11.65 -25.78 -19.01
C THR A 14 -12.91 -25.54 -18.18
N GLU A 15 -14.02 -26.20 -18.47
CA GLU A 15 -15.18 -26.12 -17.59
C GLU A 15 -14.92 -26.96 -16.33
N LEU A 16 -15.00 -26.33 -15.15
CA LEU A 16 -14.89 -27.03 -13.87
C LEU A 16 -16.28 -27.51 -13.44
N ILE A 17 -16.44 -28.82 -13.25
CA ILE A 17 -17.64 -29.37 -12.61
C ILE A 17 -17.70 -28.96 -11.13
N PRO A 18 -18.88 -29.00 -10.48
CA PRO A 18 -19.01 -28.61 -9.08
C PRO A 18 -18.04 -29.33 -8.13
N GLU A 19 -17.81 -30.62 -8.35
CA GLU A 19 -16.89 -31.45 -7.56
C GLU A 19 -15.44 -30.95 -7.67
N ASP A 20 -14.99 -30.59 -8.89
CA ASP A 20 -13.66 -30.01 -9.12
C ASP A 20 -13.50 -28.67 -8.42
N LYS A 21 -14.56 -27.85 -8.38
CA LYS A 21 -14.53 -26.56 -7.67
C LYS A 21 -14.34 -26.76 -6.16
N GLU A 22 -14.99 -27.76 -5.58
CA GLU A 22 -14.81 -28.10 -4.16
C GLU A 22 -13.39 -28.59 -3.87
N VAL A 23 -12.82 -29.43 -4.74
CA VAL A 23 -11.43 -29.89 -4.62
C VAL A 23 -10.44 -28.72 -4.72
N VAL A 24 -10.61 -27.85 -5.72
CA VAL A 24 -9.79 -26.64 -5.89
C VAL A 24 -9.87 -25.73 -4.66
N ARG A 25 -11.08 -25.53 -4.11
CA ARG A 25 -11.26 -24.73 -2.89
C ARG A 25 -10.57 -25.36 -1.69
N ALA A 26 -10.70 -26.66 -1.50
CA ALA A 26 -10.06 -27.37 -0.41
C ALA A 26 -8.53 -27.25 -0.50
N GLU A 27 -7.98 -27.43 -1.71
CA GLU A 27 -6.55 -27.31 -1.97
C GLU A 27 -6.04 -25.87 -1.78
N ALA A 28 -6.78 -24.86 -2.27
CA ALA A 28 -6.48 -23.46 -2.06
C ALA A 28 -6.39 -23.11 -0.56
N ASN A 29 -7.39 -23.54 0.21
CA ASN A 29 -7.42 -23.30 1.66
C ASN A 29 -6.23 -23.98 2.36
N ARG A 30 -5.89 -25.21 1.97
CA ARG A 30 -4.75 -25.94 2.53
C ARG A 30 -3.42 -25.26 2.21
N ALA A 31 -3.24 -24.79 0.98
CA ALA A 31 -2.05 -24.07 0.57
C ALA A 31 -1.88 -22.76 1.37
N ILE A 32 -2.96 -21.98 1.50
CA ILE A 32 -3.02 -20.76 2.30
C ILE A 32 -2.63 -21.02 3.76
N GLU A 33 -3.20 -22.06 4.37
CA GLU A 33 -2.95 -22.41 5.77
C GLU A 33 -1.48 -22.81 5.98
N ASN A 34 -0.94 -23.68 5.11
CA ASN A 34 0.46 -24.11 5.19
C ASN A 34 1.43 -22.94 4.99
N GLU A 35 1.18 -22.05 4.02
CA GLU A 35 2.03 -20.89 3.76
C GLU A 35 1.99 -19.90 4.93
N THR A 36 0.81 -19.70 5.52
CA THR A 36 0.61 -18.83 6.70
C THR A 36 1.39 -19.35 7.90
N GLU A 37 1.24 -20.62 8.26
CA GLU A 37 1.90 -21.18 9.44
C GLU A 37 3.41 -21.22 9.28
N GLU A 38 3.91 -21.59 8.09
CA GLU A 38 5.34 -21.58 7.81
C GLU A 38 5.93 -20.17 7.84
N MET A 39 5.26 -19.18 7.23
CA MET A 39 5.68 -17.79 7.26
C MET A 39 5.75 -17.26 8.70
N LYS A 40 4.70 -17.48 9.51
CA LYS A 40 4.68 -17.04 10.92
C LYS A 40 5.76 -17.71 11.75
N ARG A 41 6.04 -18.99 11.50
CA ARG A 41 7.15 -19.70 12.15
C ARG A 41 8.49 -19.03 11.84
N VAL A 42 8.78 -18.80 10.56
CA VAL A 42 10.01 -18.12 10.13
C VAL A 42 10.11 -16.72 10.71
N LEU A 43 9.02 -15.94 10.70
CA LEU A 43 8.99 -14.59 11.26
C LEU A 43 9.30 -14.60 12.76
N ARG A 44 8.72 -15.52 13.54
CA ARG A 44 9.02 -15.64 14.97
C ARG A 44 10.49 -15.99 15.25
N GLU A 45 11.12 -16.77 14.38
CA GLU A 45 12.54 -17.15 14.50
C GLU A 45 13.50 -15.97 14.25
N ILE A 46 13.14 -15.04 13.35
CA ILE A 46 14.03 -13.95 12.91
C ILE A 46 13.65 -12.57 13.45
N SER A 47 12.45 -12.44 14.03
CA SER A 47 11.94 -11.16 14.53
C SER A 47 12.71 -10.69 15.76
N ILE A 48 12.81 -9.37 15.90
CA ILE A 48 13.32 -8.71 17.09
C ILE A 48 12.16 -8.17 17.94
N PRO A 49 12.26 -8.19 19.28
CA PRO A 49 11.29 -7.54 20.14
C PRO A 49 11.19 -6.04 19.82
N MET A 50 9.96 -5.54 19.68
CA MET A 50 9.72 -4.11 19.52
C MET A 50 9.62 -3.41 20.86
N ASN A 51 9.96 -2.11 20.88
CA ASN A 51 9.74 -1.25 22.04
C ASN A 51 8.25 -1.24 22.46
N GLU A 52 7.98 -1.16 23.76
CA GLU A 52 6.61 -1.09 24.29
C GLU A 52 5.82 0.09 23.70
N ARG A 53 6.45 1.27 23.57
CA ARG A 53 5.83 2.46 22.95
C ARG A 53 5.47 2.25 21.48
N VAL A 54 6.29 1.49 20.76
CA VAL A 54 6.03 1.10 19.36
C VAL A 54 4.87 0.10 19.31
N SER A 55 4.79 -0.82 20.26
CA SER A 55 3.71 -1.81 20.36
C SER A 55 2.36 -1.15 20.66
N MET A 56 2.33 -0.09 21.48
CA MET A 56 1.11 0.69 21.75
C MET A 56 0.48 1.28 20.49
N VAL A 57 1.29 1.70 19.51
CA VAL A 57 0.80 2.24 18.24
C VAL A 57 -0.05 1.21 17.48
N ALA A 58 0.36 -0.06 17.49
CA ALA A 58 -0.41 -1.11 16.83
C ALA A 58 -1.77 -1.36 17.51
N ASP A 59 -1.82 -1.27 18.83
CA ASP A 59 -3.03 -1.45 19.63
C ASP A 59 -4.04 -0.32 19.42
N GLU A 60 -3.56 0.93 19.48
CA GLU A 60 -4.37 2.13 19.27
C GLU A 60 -4.94 2.17 17.84
N LEU A 61 -4.09 1.93 16.83
CA LEU A 61 -4.52 1.89 15.44
C LEU A 61 -5.49 0.76 15.16
N HIS A 62 -5.31 -0.42 15.77
CA HIS A 62 -6.27 -1.51 15.62
C HIS A 62 -7.67 -1.09 16.10
N ALA A 63 -7.77 -0.44 17.26
CA ALA A 63 -9.06 0.02 17.79
C ALA A 63 -9.72 1.05 16.85
N PHE A 64 -8.96 2.05 16.41
CA PHE A 64 -9.43 3.09 15.49
C PHE A 64 -9.89 2.52 14.14
N GLN A 65 -9.07 1.66 13.53
CA GLN A 65 -9.39 1.07 12.22
C GLN A 65 -10.53 0.07 12.29
N THR A 66 -10.66 -0.67 13.40
CA THR A 66 -11.81 -1.55 13.65
C THR A 66 -13.12 -0.76 13.63
N GLU A 67 -13.14 0.43 14.23
CA GLU A 67 -14.31 1.32 14.19
C GLU A 67 -14.60 1.82 12.76
N ARG A 68 -13.58 2.25 12.01
CA ARG A 68 -13.72 2.67 10.61
C ARG A 68 -14.23 1.54 9.70
N CYS A 69 -13.75 0.31 9.87
CA CYS A 69 -14.28 -0.83 9.13
C CYS A 69 -15.79 -1.00 9.38
N LYS A 70 -16.21 -0.94 10.65
CA LYS A 70 -17.61 -1.06 11.03
C LYS A 70 -18.47 0.07 10.47
N SER A 71 -18.01 1.33 10.57
CA SER A 71 -18.75 2.49 10.05
C SER A 71 -18.91 2.41 8.52
N TYR A 72 -17.92 1.85 7.84
CA TYR A 72 -17.97 1.59 6.42
C TYR A 72 -18.59 0.22 6.08
N GLY A 73 -19.30 -0.44 7.00
CA GLY A 73 -20.10 -1.63 6.69
C GLY A 73 -19.28 -2.85 6.25
N ARG A 74 -18.03 -2.96 6.71
CA ARG A 74 -17.19 -4.15 6.56
C ARG A 74 -16.92 -4.77 7.92
N ASN A 75 -16.84 -6.10 7.96
CA ASN A 75 -16.36 -6.79 9.15
C ASN A 75 -14.86 -6.52 9.31
N PRO A 76 -14.42 -5.97 10.45
CA PRO A 76 -13.00 -5.74 10.70
C PRO A 76 -12.25 -7.08 10.67
N PRO A 77 -11.04 -7.13 10.11
CA PRO A 77 -10.18 -8.29 10.23
C PRO A 77 -9.72 -8.47 11.68
N ASP A 78 -9.18 -9.66 11.99
CA ASP A 78 -8.53 -9.91 13.28
C ASP A 78 -7.36 -8.93 13.48
N LYS A 79 -7.00 -8.67 14.74
CA LYS A 79 -5.86 -7.80 15.05
C LYS A 79 -4.59 -8.31 14.35
N PRO A 80 -3.91 -7.49 13.54
CA PRO A 80 -2.66 -7.86 12.90
C PRO A 80 -1.58 -8.27 13.92
N GLU A 81 -0.89 -9.37 13.65
CA GLU A 81 0.35 -9.71 14.35
C GLU A 81 1.48 -8.91 13.69
N VAL A 82 2.22 -8.11 14.48
CA VAL A 82 3.24 -7.20 13.97
C VAL A 82 4.63 -7.74 14.31
N PHE A 83 5.49 -7.87 13.30
CA PHE A 83 6.86 -8.35 13.44
C PHE A 83 7.85 -7.26 13.01
N GLY A 84 8.77 -6.89 13.92
CA GLY A 84 9.98 -6.16 13.56
C GLY A 84 11.04 -7.14 13.06
N VAL A 85 11.51 -6.98 11.83
CA VAL A 85 12.48 -7.89 11.20
C VAL A 85 13.72 -7.10 10.79
N PRO A 86 14.94 -7.54 11.16
CA PRO A 86 16.16 -6.90 10.68
C PRO A 86 16.24 -6.87 9.15
N ILE A 87 16.65 -5.74 8.58
CA ILE A 87 16.63 -5.51 7.13
C ILE A 87 17.40 -6.57 6.32
N GLU A 88 18.44 -7.19 6.88
CA GLU A 88 19.23 -8.23 6.22
C GLU A 88 18.41 -9.47 5.84
N TYR A 89 17.28 -9.71 6.51
CA TYR A 89 16.37 -10.81 6.18
C TYR A 89 15.35 -10.47 5.09
N ARG A 90 15.28 -9.20 4.63
CA ARG A 90 14.30 -8.75 3.64
C ARG A 90 14.30 -9.59 2.37
N ALA A 91 15.48 -9.91 1.81
CA ALA A 91 15.59 -10.69 0.58
C ALA A 91 15.08 -12.13 0.71
N ARG A 92 14.96 -12.66 1.94
CA ARG A 92 14.35 -13.97 2.21
C ARG A 92 12.82 -13.92 2.23
N LEU A 93 12.25 -12.76 2.56
CA LEU A 93 10.81 -12.59 2.75
C LEU A 93 10.12 -11.88 1.59
N SER A 94 10.84 -11.03 0.85
CA SER A 94 10.30 -10.23 -0.24
C SER A 94 11.23 -10.20 -1.43
N LYS A 95 10.63 -10.23 -2.62
CA LYS A 95 11.32 -10.04 -3.91
C LYS A 95 11.61 -8.57 -4.21
N SER A 96 11.12 -7.63 -3.39
CA SER A 96 11.32 -6.20 -3.58
C SER A 96 12.42 -5.64 -2.67
N ASP A 97 13.42 -5.00 -3.29
CA ASP A 97 14.54 -4.36 -2.59
C ASP A 97 14.25 -2.94 -2.08
N SER A 98 13.03 -2.44 -2.29
CA SER A 98 12.67 -1.05 -1.96
C SER A 98 11.69 -0.90 -0.81
N ILE A 99 11.19 -2.00 -0.23
CA ILE A 99 10.16 -1.94 0.80
C ILE A 99 10.74 -1.79 2.20
N GLY A 100 10.12 -0.90 3.00
CA GLY A 100 10.42 -0.69 4.43
C GLY A 100 9.55 -1.54 5.37
N GLY A 101 8.53 -2.19 4.82
CA GLY A 101 7.61 -3.10 5.47
C GLY A 101 6.69 -3.73 4.42
N PHE A 102 5.87 -4.68 4.84
CA PHE A 102 4.74 -5.15 4.06
C PHE A 102 3.68 -5.73 4.98
N THR A 103 2.45 -5.73 4.47
CA THR A 103 1.33 -6.44 5.09
C THR A 103 1.01 -7.69 4.29
N ASN A 104 1.14 -8.85 4.93
CA ASN A 104 0.61 -10.09 4.39
C ASN A 104 -0.91 -10.07 4.57
N SER A 105 -1.60 -9.79 3.48
CA SER A 105 -3.05 -9.72 3.50
C SER A 105 -3.70 -11.07 3.75
N ILE A 106 -3.05 -12.21 3.48
CA ILE A 106 -3.65 -13.55 3.62
C ILE A 106 -4.04 -13.85 5.06
N ASP A 107 -3.08 -13.65 5.98
CA ASP A 107 -3.17 -13.99 7.40
C ASP A 107 -3.19 -12.75 8.31
N ASN A 108 -3.26 -11.58 7.68
CA ASN A 108 -3.25 -10.26 8.32
C ASN A 108 -1.99 -9.98 9.15
N THR A 109 -0.85 -10.55 8.77
CA THR A 109 0.44 -10.27 9.43
C THR A 109 1.06 -8.99 8.87
N VAL A 110 1.61 -8.15 9.75
CA VAL A 110 2.39 -6.97 9.37
C VAL A 110 3.86 -7.23 9.67
N VAL A 111 4.72 -6.94 8.70
CA VAL A 111 6.18 -7.03 8.84
C VAL A 111 6.76 -5.66 8.58
N VAL A 112 7.55 -5.13 9.52
CA VAL A 112 8.31 -3.90 9.32
C VAL A 112 9.81 -4.20 9.37
N PHE A 113 10.53 -3.76 8.34
CA PHE A 113 11.97 -3.95 8.31
C PHE A 113 12.66 -2.84 9.10
N THR A 114 13.51 -3.24 10.04
CA THR A 114 14.23 -2.33 10.93
C THR A 114 15.68 -2.19 10.47
N TYR A 115 16.15 -0.96 10.31
CA TYR A 115 17.54 -0.68 9.96
C TYR A 115 18.43 -0.52 11.20
N PRO A 116 19.75 -0.75 11.09
CA PRO A 116 20.68 -0.39 12.16
C PRO A 116 20.54 1.08 12.55
N ASN A 117 20.39 1.36 13.85
CA ASN A 117 20.21 2.71 14.42
C ASN A 117 18.93 3.44 13.99
N GLU A 118 17.93 2.74 13.47
CA GLU A 118 16.63 3.34 13.20
C GLU A 118 15.95 3.74 14.53
N LEU A 119 15.44 4.97 14.60
CA LEU A 119 14.71 5.46 15.77
C LEU A 119 13.37 4.72 15.89
N ASP A 120 12.96 4.41 17.11
CA ASP A 120 11.67 3.77 17.41
C ASP A 120 10.48 4.55 16.82
N MET A 121 10.58 5.88 16.80
CA MET A 121 9.61 6.76 16.15
C MET A 121 9.36 6.41 14.67
N TRP A 122 10.40 6.04 13.92
CA TRP A 122 10.27 5.67 12.49
C TRP A 122 9.70 4.28 12.30
N ILE A 123 10.06 3.35 13.19
CA ILE A 123 9.46 2.01 13.22
C ILE A 123 7.94 2.14 13.48
N ALA A 124 7.55 2.98 14.45
CA ALA A 124 6.15 3.28 14.73
C ALA A 124 5.41 3.87 13.52
N LYS A 125 6.05 4.78 12.76
CA LYS A 125 5.46 5.31 11.51
C LYS A 125 5.26 4.22 10.45
N LYS A 126 6.24 3.33 10.26
CA LYS A 126 6.12 2.19 9.33
C LYS A 126 4.96 1.28 9.73
N ILE A 127 4.81 0.98 11.02
CA ILE A 127 3.68 0.21 11.53
C ILE A 127 2.36 0.93 11.22
N ALA A 128 2.29 2.25 11.40
CA ALA A 128 1.09 3.00 11.08
C ALA A 128 0.70 2.89 9.60
N HIS A 129 1.68 2.98 8.70
CA HIS A 129 1.48 2.78 7.27
C HIS A 129 0.98 1.36 6.95
N GLU A 130 1.69 0.34 7.41
CA GLU A 130 1.33 -1.06 7.10
C GLU A 130 -0.02 -1.45 7.71
N LEU A 131 -0.37 -0.91 8.88
CA LEU A 131 -1.69 -1.17 9.46
C LEU A 131 -2.81 -0.60 8.58
N GLU A 132 -2.64 0.54 7.89
CA GLU A 132 -3.65 1.00 6.92
C GLU A 132 -3.90 -0.05 5.82
N HIS A 133 -2.86 -0.77 5.39
CA HIS A 133 -2.99 -1.88 4.42
C HIS A 133 -3.68 -3.12 5.01
N ALA A 134 -3.48 -3.39 6.30
CA ALA A 134 -4.13 -4.51 7.00
C ALA A 134 -5.65 -4.39 7.06
N TYR A 135 -6.18 -3.16 7.13
CA TYR A 135 -7.62 -2.89 7.10
C TYR A 135 -8.15 -2.56 5.69
N ALA A 136 -7.28 -2.49 4.69
CA ALA A 136 -7.66 -2.34 3.30
C ALA A 136 -8.44 -3.57 2.80
N TYR A 137 -9.21 -3.39 1.73
CA TYR A 137 -9.96 -4.47 1.12
C TYR A 137 -9.09 -5.35 0.24
N HIS A 138 -9.08 -6.62 0.61
CA HIS A 138 -8.38 -7.67 -0.13
C HIS A 138 -9.31 -8.84 -0.38
N GLN A 139 -9.32 -9.37 -1.60
CA GLN A 139 -9.99 -10.64 -1.93
C GLN A 139 -8.95 -11.73 -2.15
N ASN A 140 -9.04 -12.83 -1.40
CA ASN A 140 -8.33 -14.07 -1.75
C ASN A 140 -8.85 -14.56 -3.09
N ARG A 141 -7.98 -15.10 -3.94
CA ARG A 141 -8.35 -15.75 -5.20
C ARG A 141 -7.52 -17.01 -5.40
N ALA A 142 -8.15 -18.06 -5.95
CA ALA A 142 -7.47 -19.28 -6.39
C ALA A 142 -7.35 -19.26 -7.92
N ASP A 143 -6.12 -19.30 -8.42
CA ASP A 143 -5.80 -19.49 -9.83
C ASP A 143 -5.49 -20.94 -10.09
N VAL A 144 -6.23 -21.54 -11.01
CA VAL A 144 -6.01 -22.92 -11.44
C VAL A 144 -5.30 -22.91 -12.79
N ASN A 145 -4.10 -23.46 -12.82
CA ASN A 145 -3.44 -23.86 -14.06
C ASN A 145 -3.43 -25.39 -14.15
N PHE A 146 -3.96 -25.92 -15.26
CA PHE A 146 -3.80 -27.32 -15.60
C PHE A 146 -2.54 -27.43 -16.44
N GLU A 147 -1.41 -27.78 -15.83
CA GLU A 147 -0.26 -28.23 -16.61
C GLU A 147 -0.56 -29.64 -17.10
N ALA A 148 -0.64 -29.80 -18.43
CA ALA A 148 -0.83 -31.09 -19.06
C ALA A 148 0.44 -31.93 -18.84
N SER A 149 0.46 -32.74 -17.78
CA SER A 149 1.33 -33.90 -17.68
C SER A 149 0.51 -35.12 -18.12
N GLU A 150 1.07 -35.96 -19.00
CA GLU A 150 0.35 -37.10 -19.60
C GLU A 150 -0.08 -38.16 -18.57
N ASP A 151 0.51 -38.16 -17.38
CA ASP A 151 0.32 -39.20 -16.36
C ASP A 151 -0.34 -38.71 -15.06
N ASP A 152 -0.40 -37.40 -14.79
CA ASP A 152 -1.05 -36.84 -13.60
C ASP A 152 -1.40 -35.34 -13.81
N PRO A 153 -2.68 -34.97 -13.98
CA PRO A 153 -3.07 -33.57 -14.11
C PRO A 153 -2.84 -32.85 -12.77
N GLN A 154 -1.71 -32.14 -12.65
CA GLN A 154 -1.44 -31.32 -11.47
C GLN A 154 -2.25 -30.03 -11.53
N VAL A 155 -3.13 -29.88 -10.54
CA VAL A 155 -3.84 -28.62 -10.28
C VAL A 155 -2.87 -27.72 -9.52
N ILE A 156 -2.17 -26.82 -10.23
CA ILE A 156 -1.40 -25.78 -9.56
C ILE A 156 -2.39 -24.71 -9.12
N VAL A 157 -2.65 -24.65 -7.82
CA VAL A 157 -3.50 -23.64 -7.19
C VAL A 157 -2.62 -22.50 -6.67
N GLY A 158 -2.49 -21.43 -7.45
CA GLY A 158 -1.86 -20.20 -6.99
C GLY A 158 -2.86 -19.38 -6.17
N CYS A 159 -2.52 -19.00 -4.94
CA CYS A 159 -3.34 -18.09 -4.15
C CYS A 159 -2.67 -16.72 -4.08
N TYR A 160 -3.38 -15.67 -4.50
CA TYR A 160 -2.94 -14.29 -4.24
C TYR A 160 -4.15 -13.43 -3.92
N ARG A 161 -3.93 -12.43 -3.06
CA ARG A 161 -4.91 -11.38 -2.81
C ARG A 161 -4.73 -10.24 -3.80
N ARG A 162 -5.81 -9.85 -4.48
CA ARG A 162 -5.84 -8.62 -5.28
C ARG A 162 -6.39 -7.50 -4.41
N GLY A 163 -5.59 -6.46 -4.22
CA GLY A 163 -6.02 -5.21 -3.59
C GLY A 163 -7.07 -4.48 -4.45
N GLY A 164 -8.12 -4.05 -3.78
CA GLY A 164 -8.80 -2.77 -4.00
C GLY A 164 -9.56 -2.47 -5.29
N VAL A 165 -9.07 -2.76 -6.51
CA VAL A 165 -9.61 -2.08 -7.71
C VAL A 165 -9.90 -3.03 -8.86
N THR A 166 -11.15 -3.49 -8.90
CA THR A 166 -11.76 -4.02 -10.11
C THR A 166 -12.59 -2.95 -10.79
N LEU A 167 -11.98 -2.20 -11.70
CA LEU A 167 -12.71 -1.55 -12.80
C LEU A 167 -12.65 -2.39 -14.10
N SER A 168 -11.91 -3.51 -14.09
CA SER A 168 -11.81 -4.44 -15.21
C SER A 168 -11.29 -5.83 -14.76
N PRO A 169 -11.72 -6.93 -15.43
CA PRO A 169 -11.19 -8.29 -15.22
C PRO A 169 -9.68 -8.46 -15.50
N LYS A 170 -8.98 -7.45 -16.07
CA LYS A 170 -7.67 -7.61 -16.70
C LYS A 170 -6.44 -6.95 -16.05
N GLY A 171 -6.44 -6.50 -14.79
CA GLY A 171 -5.14 -6.13 -14.20
C GLY A 171 -5.09 -5.32 -12.90
N GLU A 172 -3.94 -5.43 -12.25
CA GLU A 172 -3.45 -4.69 -11.09
C GLU A 172 -3.50 -3.18 -11.33
N TYR A 173 -4.64 -2.57 -11.03
CA TYR A 173 -4.77 -1.12 -10.95
C TYR A 173 -5.05 -0.81 -9.48
N GLY A 174 -4.56 0.32 -8.96
CA GLY A 174 -4.92 0.76 -7.60
C GLY A 174 -3.79 0.95 -6.61
N TYR A 175 -2.63 0.35 -6.85
CA TYR A 175 -1.47 0.45 -5.97
C TYR A 175 -1.12 1.91 -5.63
N PHE A 176 -1.22 2.82 -6.60
CA PHE A 176 -0.94 4.23 -6.41
C PHE A 176 -1.83 4.92 -5.35
N LEU A 177 -3.14 4.71 -5.42
CA LEU A 177 -4.10 5.35 -4.51
C LEU A 177 -4.10 4.65 -3.15
N GLU A 178 -3.90 3.34 -3.13
CA GLU A 178 -3.75 2.52 -1.92
C GLU A 178 -2.55 2.97 -1.10
N GLU A 179 -1.36 3.05 -1.72
CA GLU A 179 -0.13 3.54 -1.07
C GLU A 179 -0.21 5.02 -0.69
N GLY A 180 -0.79 5.85 -1.56
CA GLY A 180 -0.98 7.28 -1.28
C GLY A 180 -1.93 7.54 -0.11
N ALA A 181 -3.01 6.75 0.01
CA ALA A 181 -3.96 6.86 1.12
C ALA A 181 -3.37 6.31 2.43
N ALA A 182 -2.67 5.17 2.39
CA ALA A 182 -1.99 4.59 3.54
C ALA A 182 -0.89 5.52 4.07
N GLU A 183 -0.03 6.05 3.21
CA GLU A 183 1.02 6.98 3.62
C GLU A 183 0.45 8.29 4.15
N LEU A 184 -0.61 8.84 3.54
CA LEU A 184 -1.27 10.05 4.06
C LEU A 184 -1.85 9.82 5.46
N GLY A 185 -2.55 8.69 5.67
CA GLY A 185 -3.06 8.31 6.99
C GLY A 185 -1.95 8.14 8.02
N ALA A 186 -0.84 7.50 7.63
CA ALA A 186 0.33 7.35 8.49
C ALA A 186 1.00 8.69 8.83
N ILE A 187 1.09 9.64 7.90
CA ILE A 187 1.66 10.99 8.13
C ILE A 187 0.80 11.78 9.13
N GLU A 188 -0.52 11.71 8.99
CA GLU A 188 -1.44 12.38 9.90
C GLU A 188 -1.37 11.77 11.30
N TYR A 189 -1.46 10.45 11.39
CA TYR A 189 -1.31 9.73 12.66
C TYR A 189 0.05 9.99 13.31
N PHE A 190 1.11 10.03 12.50
CA PHE A 190 2.46 10.36 12.95
C PHE A 190 2.52 11.75 13.59
N THR A 191 1.93 12.74 12.93
CA THR A 191 1.94 14.13 13.39
C THR A 191 1.07 14.33 14.64
N GLU A 192 -0.09 13.66 14.71
CA GLU A 192 -1.06 13.84 15.78
C GLU A 192 -0.81 12.99 17.03
N HIS A 193 -0.23 11.80 16.88
CA HIS A 193 -0.12 10.81 17.94
C HIS A 193 1.34 10.38 18.19
N ILE A 194 2.03 9.86 17.17
CA ILE A 194 3.39 9.31 17.35
C ILE A 194 4.37 10.41 17.82
N SER A 195 4.25 11.63 17.29
CA SER A 195 5.06 12.78 17.71
C SER A 195 5.01 13.06 19.22
N LYS A 196 3.89 12.74 19.88
CA LYS A 196 3.70 12.90 21.33
C LYS A 196 4.27 11.74 22.14
N LEU A 197 4.33 10.54 21.54
CA LEU A 197 4.94 9.36 22.15
C LEU A 197 6.48 9.42 22.11
N PHE A 198 7.04 10.11 21.12
CA PHE A 198 8.48 10.26 20.88
C PHE A 198 8.88 11.74 20.69
N PRO A 199 8.69 12.61 21.71
CA PRO A 199 8.87 14.06 21.56
C PRO A 199 10.31 14.47 21.23
N ASP A 200 11.31 13.82 21.85
CA ASP A 200 12.73 14.14 21.63
C ASP A 200 13.20 13.73 20.22
N ASP A 201 12.77 12.56 19.76
CA ASP A 201 13.04 12.07 18.40
C ASP A 201 12.36 12.97 17.36
N TYR A 202 11.13 13.40 17.65
CA TYR A 202 10.37 14.28 16.77
C TYR A 202 10.99 15.67 16.68
N GLU A 203 11.44 16.25 17.79
CA GLU A 203 12.15 17.54 17.79
C GLU A 203 13.45 17.47 16.97
N SER A 204 14.21 16.37 17.13
CA SER A 204 15.43 16.12 16.36
C SER A 204 15.13 15.99 14.86
N TYR A 205 14.09 15.23 14.50
CA TYR A 205 13.60 15.14 13.12
C TYR A 205 13.23 16.51 12.55
N LEU A 206 12.51 17.36 13.29
CA LEU A 206 12.13 18.69 12.82
C LEU A 206 13.36 19.55 12.51
N LYS A 207 14.39 19.50 13.37
CA LYS A 207 15.66 20.21 13.15
C LYS A 207 16.38 19.71 11.89
N GLU A 208 16.51 18.39 11.74
CA GLU A 208 17.15 17.78 10.57
C GLU A 208 16.39 18.08 9.28
N ARG A 209 15.05 17.99 9.31
CA ARG A 209 14.19 18.32 8.18
C ARG A 209 14.35 19.77 7.76
N SER A 210 14.28 20.71 8.70
CA SER A 210 14.43 22.14 8.41
C SER A 210 15.80 22.46 7.82
N LYS A 211 16.86 21.87 8.37
CA LYS A 211 18.22 22.00 7.82
C LYS A 211 18.30 21.45 6.39
N PHE A 212 17.77 20.26 6.14
CA PHE A 212 17.74 19.66 4.81
C PHE A 212 16.97 20.54 3.81
N MET A 213 15.81 21.07 4.20
CA MET A 213 15.02 21.96 3.35
C MET A 213 15.79 23.23 2.97
N GLU A 214 16.49 23.85 3.94
CA GLU A 214 17.32 25.03 3.70
C GLU A 214 18.48 24.71 2.74
N GLU A 215 19.22 23.63 3.00
CA GLU A 215 20.35 23.19 2.17
C GLU A 215 19.94 22.87 0.73
N GLN A 216 18.73 22.34 0.54
CA GLN A 216 18.20 21.98 -0.78
C GLN A 216 17.35 23.09 -1.43
N GLY A 217 17.17 24.24 -0.77
CA GLY A 217 16.33 25.35 -1.27
C GLY A 217 14.85 24.98 -1.44
N LEU A 218 14.34 24.07 -0.61
CA LEU A 218 12.95 23.58 -0.67
C LEU A 218 11.98 24.53 0.05
N ARG A 219 10.75 24.62 -0.47
CA ARG A 219 9.69 25.47 0.10
C ARG A 219 9.00 24.80 1.29
N GLU A 220 8.43 25.58 2.21
CA GLU A 220 7.72 25.08 3.40
C GLU A 220 6.60 24.06 3.08
N ALA A 221 5.92 24.22 1.94
CA ALA A 221 4.86 23.31 1.50
C ALA A 221 5.35 21.86 1.27
N THR A 222 6.66 21.64 1.17
CA THR A 222 7.26 20.34 0.87
C THR A 222 7.51 19.49 2.12
N LYS A 223 7.41 20.10 3.31
CA LYS A 223 7.80 19.46 4.58
C LYS A 223 7.06 18.17 4.89
N ASP A 224 5.80 18.07 4.47
CA ASP A 224 4.92 16.92 4.74
C ASP A 224 5.36 15.67 3.96
N TYR A 225 6.20 15.83 2.92
CA TYR A 225 6.65 14.73 2.06
C TYR A 225 8.06 14.23 2.40
N LEU A 226 8.71 14.85 3.40
CA LEU A 226 10.07 14.55 3.81
C LEU A 226 10.07 13.59 4.99
N GLY A 227 10.91 12.56 4.90
CA GLY A 227 11.05 11.54 5.93
C GLY A 227 12.40 10.83 5.84
N PRO A 228 12.59 9.76 6.62
CA PRO A 228 13.78 8.95 6.53
C PRO A 228 13.86 8.30 5.14
N SER A 229 15.03 8.36 4.54
CA SER A 229 15.42 7.65 3.34
C SER A 229 16.64 6.81 3.65
N TYR A 230 16.71 5.62 3.08
CA TYR A 230 17.80 4.69 3.36
C TYR A 230 18.88 4.75 2.29
N ASN A 231 20.12 4.98 2.71
CA ASN A 231 21.29 4.92 1.86
C ASN A 231 21.80 3.47 1.81
N ARG A 232 21.61 2.82 0.66
CA ARG A 232 22.00 1.41 0.46
C ARG A 232 23.50 1.17 0.55
N GLU A 233 24.34 2.13 0.18
CA GLU A 233 25.79 1.99 0.17
C GLU A 233 26.39 2.04 1.57
N THR A 234 25.89 2.96 2.39
CA THR A 234 26.41 3.18 3.75
C THR A 234 25.63 2.43 4.82
N GLN A 235 24.49 1.85 4.46
CA GLN A 235 23.54 1.24 5.37
C GLN A 235 23.06 2.19 6.48
N THR A 236 22.86 3.46 6.14
CA THR A 236 22.42 4.50 7.09
C THR A 236 21.10 5.15 6.69
N VAL A 237 20.39 5.68 7.68
CA VAL A 237 19.19 6.49 7.49
C VAL A 237 19.59 7.96 7.34
N GLN A 238 19.06 8.65 6.34
CA GLN A 238 19.26 10.07 6.08
C GLN A 238 17.92 10.75 5.74
N MET A 239 17.82 12.06 5.92
CA MET A 239 16.63 12.81 5.49
C MET A 239 16.50 12.80 3.96
N GLY A 240 15.29 12.58 3.46
CA GLY A 240 15.01 12.61 2.02
C GLY A 240 13.52 12.67 1.70
N ALA A 241 13.21 12.69 0.40
CA ALA A 241 11.83 12.55 -0.06
C ALA A 241 11.35 11.11 0.14
N THR A 242 10.14 10.96 0.66
CA THR A 242 9.50 9.64 0.74
C THR A 242 9.22 9.11 -0.67
N ILE A 243 9.34 7.79 -0.87
CA ILE A 243 9.03 7.14 -2.16
C ILE A 243 7.55 7.36 -2.57
N TYR A 244 6.69 7.63 -1.58
CA TYR A 244 5.26 7.88 -1.75
C TYR A 244 4.87 9.36 -1.74
N ALA A 245 5.84 10.29 -1.74
CA ALA A 245 5.59 11.74 -1.75
C ALA A 245 4.64 12.15 -2.89
N TYR A 246 4.84 11.58 -4.08
CA TYR A 246 4.02 11.88 -5.25
C TYR A 246 2.60 11.29 -5.14
N PRO A 247 2.40 9.99 -4.81
CA PRO A 247 1.10 9.45 -4.40
C PRO A 247 0.36 10.29 -3.36
N VAL A 248 1.01 10.63 -2.25
CA VAL A 248 0.42 11.45 -1.17
C VAL A 248 -0.03 12.82 -1.69
N GLY A 249 0.82 13.49 -2.48
CA GLY A 249 0.50 14.81 -3.05
C GLY A 249 -0.73 14.78 -3.96
N VAL A 250 -0.90 13.72 -4.75
CA VAL A 250 -2.11 13.52 -5.57
C VAL A 250 -3.31 13.30 -4.66
N VAL A 251 -3.25 12.37 -3.70
CA VAL A 251 -4.36 12.07 -2.78
C VAL A 251 -4.80 13.31 -1.99
N LYS A 252 -3.85 14.08 -1.47
CA LYS A 252 -4.13 15.36 -0.79
C LYS A 252 -4.83 16.35 -1.72
N SER A 253 -4.38 16.46 -2.98
CA SER A 253 -5.05 17.29 -3.98
C SER A 253 -6.48 16.79 -4.27
N LEU A 254 -6.73 15.48 -4.28
CA LEU A 254 -8.09 14.94 -4.43
C LEU A 254 -9.00 15.36 -3.27
N ILE A 255 -8.48 15.31 -2.05
CA ILE A 255 -9.21 15.70 -0.84
C ILE A 255 -9.51 17.20 -0.85
N ASP A 256 -8.55 18.03 -1.26
CA ASP A 256 -8.73 19.49 -1.33
C ASP A 256 -9.80 19.89 -2.37
N GLU A 257 -9.91 19.15 -3.49
CA GLU A 257 -10.83 19.47 -4.60
C GLU A 257 -12.22 18.81 -4.44
N LEU A 258 -12.36 17.80 -3.58
CA LEU A 258 -13.62 17.09 -3.33
C LEU A 258 -14.07 17.28 -1.87
N PRO A 259 -15.21 17.93 -1.59
CA PRO A 259 -15.71 18.13 -0.23
C PRO A 259 -15.84 16.86 0.61
N GLU A 260 -16.08 15.71 -0.03
CA GLU A 260 -16.17 14.38 0.60
C GLU A 260 -15.00 13.46 0.21
N GLY A 261 -13.96 14.00 -0.43
CA GLY A 261 -12.87 13.22 -1.03
C GLY A 261 -12.20 12.29 -0.05
N ARG A 262 -11.92 12.77 1.17
CA ARG A 262 -11.29 11.96 2.22
C ARG A 262 -12.15 10.77 2.61
N GLU A 263 -13.43 11.01 2.84
CA GLU A 263 -14.39 9.96 3.21
C GLU A 263 -14.57 8.94 2.08
N LEU A 264 -14.67 9.40 0.84
CA LEU A 264 -14.76 8.54 -0.34
C LEU A 264 -13.50 7.68 -0.54
N ILE A 265 -12.31 8.24 -0.33
CA ILE A 265 -11.04 7.49 -0.40
C ILE A 265 -10.99 6.42 0.69
N ASN A 266 -11.26 6.81 1.94
CA ASN A 266 -11.28 5.91 3.09
C ASN A 266 -12.28 4.75 2.89
N GLN A 267 -13.49 5.07 2.45
CA GLN A 267 -14.53 4.10 2.17
C GLN A 267 -14.13 3.18 1.00
N ALA A 268 -13.54 3.72 -0.06
CA ALA A 268 -13.07 2.94 -1.20
C ALA A 268 -11.95 1.97 -0.80
N HIS A 269 -10.98 2.43 0.00
CA HIS A 269 -9.88 1.64 0.55
C HIS A 269 -10.39 0.46 1.41
N ILE A 270 -11.31 0.72 2.32
CA ILE A 270 -11.84 -0.30 3.25
C ILE A 270 -12.84 -1.24 2.58
N ARG A 271 -13.66 -0.77 1.63
CA ARG A 271 -14.67 -1.61 0.95
C ARG A 271 -14.17 -2.29 -0.32
N GLY A 272 -13.07 -1.81 -0.91
CA GLY A 272 -12.62 -2.21 -2.24
C GLY A 272 -13.57 -1.76 -3.36
N ASN A 273 -14.37 -0.73 -3.10
CA ASN A 273 -15.32 -0.20 -4.08
C ASN A 273 -14.99 1.26 -4.40
N TYR A 274 -14.25 1.43 -5.49
CA TYR A 274 -13.80 2.74 -5.97
C TYR A 274 -14.78 3.39 -6.95
N VAL A 275 -15.93 2.78 -7.25
CA VAL A 275 -16.90 3.35 -8.21
C VAL A 275 -17.42 4.72 -7.79
N PRO A 276 -17.82 4.97 -6.53
CA PRO A 276 -18.26 6.30 -6.09
C PRO A 276 -17.15 7.35 -6.25
N LEU A 277 -15.95 7.04 -5.76
CA LEU A 277 -14.79 7.93 -5.89
C LEU A 277 -14.45 8.21 -7.36
N ALA A 278 -14.46 7.18 -8.21
CA ALA A 278 -14.20 7.31 -9.64
C ALA A 278 -15.20 8.25 -10.32
N ARG A 279 -16.49 8.16 -9.96
CA ARG A 279 -17.54 9.03 -10.53
C ARG A 279 -17.32 10.50 -10.14
N GLU A 280 -17.04 10.78 -8.88
CA GLU A 280 -16.79 12.17 -8.45
C GLU A 280 -15.52 12.73 -9.10
N PHE A 281 -14.48 11.90 -9.21
CA PHE A 281 -13.24 12.29 -9.86
C PHE A 281 -13.42 12.56 -11.36
N GLU A 282 -14.16 11.70 -12.07
CA GLU A 282 -14.43 11.88 -13.50
C GLU A 282 -15.35 13.07 -13.78
N LYS A 283 -16.23 13.48 -12.85
CA LYS A 283 -17.01 14.72 -13.00
C LYS A 283 -16.11 15.96 -12.99
N LEU A 284 -15.10 15.98 -12.13
CA LEU A 284 -14.19 17.11 -12.00
C LEU A 284 -13.18 17.18 -13.15
N LEU A 285 -12.55 16.05 -13.49
CA LEU A 285 -11.40 16.02 -14.38
C LEU A 285 -11.69 15.43 -15.77
N GLY A 286 -12.90 14.90 -15.97
CA GLY A 286 -13.34 14.28 -17.20
C GLY A 286 -13.27 12.75 -17.19
N LYS A 287 -14.04 12.13 -18.09
CA LYS A 287 -14.18 10.68 -18.20
C LYS A 287 -12.85 9.98 -18.51
N GLY A 288 -12.57 8.87 -17.81
CA GLY A 288 -11.39 8.04 -18.00
C GLY A 288 -10.15 8.49 -17.21
N THR A 289 -10.18 9.65 -16.56
CA THR A 289 -9.06 10.18 -15.77
C THR A 289 -8.76 9.30 -14.56
N PHE A 290 -9.79 8.85 -13.82
CA PHE A 290 -9.61 7.99 -12.65
C PHE A 290 -8.76 6.75 -12.98
N ARG A 291 -9.09 6.07 -14.08
CA ARG A 291 -8.37 4.87 -14.52
C ARG A 291 -6.90 5.14 -14.85
N VAL A 292 -6.59 6.30 -15.43
CA VAL A 292 -5.22 6.70 -15.75
C VAL A 292 -4.41 6.85 -14.46
N PHE A 293 -4.93 7.57 -13.47
CA PHE A 293 -4.27 7.73 -12.17
C PHE A 293 -3.99 6.39 -11.48
N MET A 294 -4.97 5.49 -11.50
CA MET A 294 -4.86 4.16 -10.90
C MET A 294 -3.88 3.21 -11.63
N SER A 295 -3.42 3.60 -12.82
CA SER A 295 -2.47 2.85 -13.64
C SER A 295 -1.05 3.41 -13.64
N LEU A 296 -0.82 4.52 -12.92
CA LEU A 296 0.50 5.11 -12.82
C LEU A 296 1.41 4.18 -12.01
N PRO A 297 2.57 3.76 -12.55
CA PRO A 297 3.52 2.98 -11.79
C PRO A 297 4.15 3.86 -10.70
N ILE A 298 4.34 3.30 -9.51
CA ILE A 298 5.22 3.89 -8.50
C ILE A 298 6.66 3.57 -8.95
N LYS A 299 7.39 4.56 -9.48
CA LYS A 299 8.79 4.39 -9.88
C LYS A 299 9.72 5.16 -8.93
N GLU A 300 10.78 4.52 -8.46
CA GLU A 300 11.85 5.21 -7.70
C GLU A 300 12.51 6.34 -8.52
N GLU A 301 12.57 6.21 -9.85
CA GLU A 301 13.10 7.24 -10.75
C GLU A 301 12.27 8.54 -10.75
N SER A 302 11.00 8.48 -10.33
CA SER A 302 10.14 9.64 -10.13
C SER A 302 10.67 10.60 -9.05
N ILE A 303 11.57 10.12 -8.17
CA ILE A 303 12.17 10.89 -7.07
C ILE A 303 13.04 12.04 -7.59
N ARG A 304 13.71 11.88 -8.74
CA ARG A 304 14.53 12.96 -9.31
C ARG A 304 13.68 14.09 -9.92
N GLY A 305 12.46 13.75 -10.36
CA GLY A 305 11.43 14.72 -10.78
C GLY A 305 10.67 15.36 -9.60
N LEU A 306 10.80 14.83 -8.38
CA LEU A 306 10.19 15.43 -7.19
C LEU A 306 10.80 16.79 -6.85
N GLY A 307 12.08 17.04 -7.17
CA GLY A 307 12.69 18.37 -6.98
C GLY A 307 11.99 19.48 -7.77
N GLU A 308 11.51 19.17 -8.99
CA GLU A 308 10.69 20.08 -9.80
C GLU A 308 9.25 20.19 -9.29
N LEU A 309 8.71 19.10 -8.71
CA LEU A 309 7.37 19.03 -8.13
C LEU A 309 7.27 19.80 -6.80
N PHE A 310 8.31 19.72 -5.96
CA PHE A 310 8.47 20.41 -4.69
C PHE A 310 8.79 21.90 -4.86
N SER A 311 9.43 22.26 -5.97
CA SER A 311 9.66 23.66 -6.35
C SER A 311 8.40 24.36 -6.89
N ALA A 312 7.22 23.72 -6.89
CA ALA A 312 6.01 24.19 -7.59
C ALA A 312 4.72 23.97 -6.75
N MET A 313 4.66 24.44 -5.50
CA MET A 313 3.52 24.17 -4.59
C MET A 313 2.67 25.40 -4.17
N ASN A 314 2.04 26.09 -5.11
CA ASN A 314 0.87 26.96 -4.89
C ASN A 314 -0.33 26.50 -5.74
N GLU A 315 -1.50 27.14 -5.63
CA GLU A 315 -2.74 26.74 -6.33
C GLU A 315 -2.58 26.63 -7.86
N ARG A 316 -1.88 27.59 -8.48
CA ARG A 316 -1.56 27.57 -9.91
C ARG A 316 -0.64 26.40 -10.28
N GLU A 317 0.26 26.04 -9.38
CA GLU A 317 1.26 25.01 -9.60
C GLU A 317 0.72 23.59 -9.28
N ARG A 318 -0.22 23.43 -8.32
CA ARG A 318 -1.05 22.22 -8.14
C ARG A 318 -1.84 21.90 -9.40
N LYS A 319 -2.47 22.91 -10.00
CA LYS A 319 -3.14 22.78 -11.29
C LYS A 319 -2.16 22.37 -12.40
N THR A 320 -0.95 22.90 -12.39
CA THR A 320 0.12 22.52 -13.34
C THR A 320 0.58 21.08 -13.14
N ILE A 321 0.70 20.58 -11.90
CA ILE A 321 0.99 19.17 -11.63
C ILE A 321 -0.16 18.32 -12.17
N MET A 322 -1.41 18.60 -11.79
CA MET A 322 -2.57 17.87 -12.31
C MET A 322 -2.66 17.88 -13.85
N GLU A 323 -2.42 19.02 -14.50
CA GLU A 323 -2.35 19.15 -15.96
C GLU A 323 -1.18 18.36 -16.55
N LYS A 324 0.02 18.44 -15.94
CA LYS A 324 1.17 17.64 -16.35
C LYS A 324 0.91 16.15 -16.17
N LEU A 325 0.14 15.71 -15.17
CA LEU A 325 -0.20 14.29 -14.98
C LEU A 325 -1.23 13.80 -16.00
N LEU A 326 -2.14 14.68 -16.40
CA LEU A 326 -3.06 14.44 -17.51
C LEU A 326 -2.34 14.43 -18.88
N HIS A 327 -1.16 15.06 -18.99
CA HIS A 327 -0.39 15.18 -20.23
C HIS A 327 0.96 14.42 -20.25
N SER A 328 1.44 13.93 -19.12
CA SER A 328 2.66 13.13 -18.96
C SER A 328 2.30 11.72 -19.36
N ARG A 329 2.41 11.44 -20.67
CA ARG A 329 2.02 10.20 -21.33
C ARG A 329 1.95 8.98 -20.39
N PRO A 330 0.76 8.63 -19.89
CA PRO A 330 0.53 7.35 -19.24
C PRO A 330 0.05 6.41 -20.34
N TYR A 331 0.98 5.73 -21.01
CA TYR A 331 0.75 4.89 -22.20
C TYR A 331 -0.01 5.62 -23.32
N ASP A 332 0.59 5.70 -24.52
CA ASP A 332 -0.15 6.27 -25.65
C ASP A 332 -1.48 5.49 -25.87
N LYS A 333 -2.49 6.15 -26.44
CA LYS A 333 -3.84 5.56 -26.65
C LYS A 333 -3.80 4.23 -27.40
N GLU A 334 -2.79 4.01 -28.23
CA GLU A 334 -2.61 2.77 -28.98
C GLU A 334 -2.10 1.64 -28.08
N THR A 335 -1.18 1.94 -27.16
CA THR A 335 -0.73 0.99 -26.13
C THR A 335 -1.86 0.62 -25.17
N LEU A 336 -2.71 1.58 -24.78
CA LEU A 336 -3.90 1.30 -23.98
C LEU A 336 -4.92 0.42 -24.74
N ARG A 337 -5.12 0.64 -26.05
CA ARG A 337 -5.95 -0.24 -26.89
C ARG A 337 -5.38 -1.65 -27.03
N ARG A 338 -4.07 -1.79 -27.28
CA ARG A 338 -3.40 -3.10 -27.40
C ARG A 338 -3.52 -3.94 -26.12
N ARG A 339 -3.55 -3.29 -24.96
CA ARG A 339 -3.75 -3.95 -23.66
C ARG A 339 -5.23 -4.12 -23.27
N GLY A 340 -6.17 -3.74 -24.13
CA GLY A 340 -7.62 -3.84 -23.86
C GLY A 340 -8.09 -2.90 -22.75
N VAL A 341 -7.40 -1.77 -22.58
CA VAL A 341 -7.72 -0.73 -21.60
C VAL A 341 -8.67 0.30 -22.20
N LEU A 342 -8.49 0.66 -23.47
CA LEU A 342 -9.45 1.43 -24.29
C LEU A 342 -9.99 0.54 -25.40
#